data_AF-A0A6B3HKR5-F1
#
_entry.id   AF-A0A6B3HKR5-F1
#
_cell.length_a   1.000
_cell.length_b   1.000
_cell.length_c   1.000
_cell.angle_alpha   90.00
_cell.angle_beta   90.00
_cell.angle_gamma   90.00
#
_symmetry.space_group_name_H-M   'P 1'
#
loop_
_entity.id
_entity.type
_entity.pdbx_description
1 polymer ?
#
loop_
_entity_poly.entity_id
_entity_poly.type
_entity_poly.pdbx_seq_one_letter_code
_entity_poly.pdbx_strand_id
1 'polypeptide(L)'
;VAPASGLTATGPTAAAGSPGTPRTNGAGRTNGAGGPHTAAGTTSSAAGTGPWWLPGVVGELPMGEPDWVSFVRDVIADAPPEAVVAELDYPGLTGFALVVAPFAERAAGRLLTSPSNNAVRAGTAVGLAPVLEDFRSHLTRRLARLAARTLVLELHKARRAGRLAGDGPEERFRDFLRLTAGRDGLAAFLTAYPVLARILARTS
;
A
#
# COMPACT_ATOMS: atom_id res chain seq x y z
N VAL A 1 -22.71 52.20 -25.67
CA VAL A 1 -23.27 52.26 -27.05
C VAL A 1 -23.14 50.87 -27.66
N ALA A 2 -24.24 50.12 -27.67
CA ALA A 2 -24.55 49.04 -28.63
C ALA A 2 -25.27 49.70 -29.85
N PRO A 3 -25.71 49.02 -30.94
CA PRO A 3 -25.99 47.59 -31.14
C PRO A 3 -25.41 47.03 -32.48
N ALA A 4 -25.51 45.74 -32.84
CA ALA A 4 -26.70 45.13 -33.44
C ALA A 4 -26.55 43.60 -33.56
N SER A 5 -27.69 42.92 -33.35
CA SER A 5 -27.94 41.49 -33.45
C SER A 5 -28.56 41.10 -34.81
N GLY A 6 -28.53 39.81 -35.13
CA GLY A 6 -29.54 39.12 -35.94
C GLY A 6 -28.96 37.97 -36.79
N LEU A 7 -29.62 36.85 -37.09
CA LEU A 7 -30.78 36.13 -36.53
C LEU A 7 -30.94 34.87 -37.43
N THR A 8 -31.21 33.70 -36.83
CA THR A 8 -31.97 32.53 -37.35
C THR A 8 -31.65 31.83 -38.68
N ALA A 9 -31.55 30.49 -38.62
CA ALA A 9 -32.36 29.60 -39.47
C ALA A 9 -32.51 28.17 -38.88
N THR A 10 -33.74 27.69 -38.91
CA THR A 10 -34.34 26.48 -38.34
C THR A 10 -34.20 25.27 -39.29
N GLY A 11 -34.19 24.03 -38.77
CA GLY A 11 -34.28 22.76 -39.54
C GLY A 11 -35.62 22.58 -40.31
N PRO A 12 -35.87 21.43 -41.00
CA PRO A 12 -36.37 20.24 -40.29
C PRO A 12 -36.17 18.82 -40.95
N THR A 13 -36.27 17.77 -40.11
CA THR A 13 -37.10 16.53 -40.18
C THR A 13 -37.05 15.46 -41.30
N ALA A 14 -37.13 14.19 -40.82
CA ALA A 14 -37.75 12.94 -41.35
C ALA A 14 -36.91 12.06 -42.31
N ALA A 15 -37.06 10.72 -42.36
CA ALA A 15 -37.75 9.69 -41.55
C ALA A 15 -37.38 8.29 -42.10
N ALA A 16 -37.86 7.24 -41.40
CA ALA A 16 -38.01 5.82 -41.78
C ALA A 16 -36.79 4.90 -41.51
N GLY A 17 -36.90 3.71 -40.90
CA GLY A 17 -38.04 2.94 -40.38
C GLY A 17 -37.81 1.42 -40.58
N SER A 18 -37.52 0.68 -39.49
CA SER A 18 -37.86 -0.74 -39.16
C SER A 18 -37.63 -1.90 -40.18
N PRO A 19 -37.86 -3.19 -39.84
CA PRO A 19 -37.76 -3.96 -38.57
C PRO A 19 -37.01 -5.32 -38.75
N GLY A 20 -36.86 -6.11 -37.67
CA GLY A 20 -36.71 -7.58 -37.82
C GLY A 20 -35.99 -8.34 -36.71
N THR A 21 -36.73 -8.72 -35.66
CA THR A 21 -36.45 -9.95 -34.88
C THR A 21 -37.25 -11.11 -35.45
N PRO A 22 -36.82 -12.37 -35.24
CA PRO A 22 -37.57 -13.18 -34.28
C PRO A 22 -36.74 -14.09 -33.36
N ARG A 23 -37.38 -14.37 -32.22
CA ARG A 23 -37.06 -15.30 -31.12
C ARG A 23 -37.03 -16.77 -31.55
N THR A 24 -36.34 -17.63 -30.78
CA THR A 24 -36.88 -18.85 -30.09
C THR A 24 -35.90 -19.23 -28.96
N ASN A 25 -36.25 -19.22 -27.67
CA ASN A 25 -37.00 -20.17 -26.81
C ASN A 25 -36.25 -21.47 -26.42
N GLY A 26 -36.21 -21.77 -25.11
CA GLY A 26 -36.01 -23.11 -24.53
C GLY A 26 -34.95 -23.16 -23.42
N ALA A 27 -35.22 -22.74 -22.18
CA ALA A 27 -35.87 -23.52 -21.11
C ALA A 27 -35.00 -24.65 -20.48
N GLY A 28 -34.52 -24.36 -19.27
CA GLY A 28 -34.58 -25.27 -18.11
C GLY A 28 -33.56 -26.40 -17.99
N ARG A 29 -32.67 -26.29 -16.98
CA ARG A 29 -32.71 -27.17 -15.80
C ARG A 29 -31.67 -26.78 -14.74
N THR A 30 -32.13 -26.89 -13.50
CA THR A 30 -31.41 -26.80 -12.22
C THR A 30 -30.71 -28.12 -11.88
N ASN A 31 -29.48 -28.02 -11.38
CA ASN A 31 -28.83 -28.86 -10.34
C ASN A 31 -27.42 -28.26 -10.18
N GLY A 32 -26.90 -27.92 -9.01
CA GLY A 32 -26.95 -28.66 -7.75
C GLY A 32 -25.51 -29.08 -7.41
N ALA A 33 -24.89 -28.30 -6.51
CA ALA A 33 -23.74 -28.61 -5.64
C ALA A 33 -22.60 -29.53 -6.15
N GLY A 34 -21.36 -29.00 -6.15
CA GLY A 34 -20.17 -29.84 -6.19
C GLY A 34 -18.82 -29.11 -6.31
N GLY A 35 -18.31 -28.59 -5.18
CA GLY A 35 -16.87 -28.43 -4.93
C GLY A 35 -16.21 -27.10 -5.34
N PRO A 36 -15.53 -26.40 -4.41
CA PRO A 36 -14.71 -25.25 -4.77
C PRO A 36 -13.46 -25.74 -5.50
N HIS A 37 -13.44 -25.54 -6.81
CA HIS A 37 -12.20 -25.53 -7.59
C HIS A 37 -11.38 -24.35 -7.08
N THR A 38 -10.36 -24.65 -6.28
CA THR A 38 -9.31 -23.72 -5.88
C THR A 38 -8.58 -23.23 -7.13
N ALA A 39 -9.14 -22.22 -7.78
CA ALA A 39 -8.43 -21.37 -8.70
C ALA A 39 -7.46 -20.52 -7.89
N ALA A 40 -6.33 -21.13 -7.52
CA ALA A 40 -5.14 -20.42 -7.09
C ALA A 40 -4.66 -19.60 -8.29
N GLY A 41 -5.10 -18.34 -8.35
CA GLY A 41 -4.57 -17.32 -9.23
C GLY A 41 -3.07 -17.21 -8.98
N THR A 42 -2.29 -17.91 -9.79
CA THR A 42 -0.84 -17.77 -9.83
C THR A 42 -0.56 -16.47 -10.55
N THR A 43 -0.48 -15.37 -9.80
CA THR A 43 0.03 -14.11 -10.32
C THR A 43 1.55 -14.22 -10.41
N SER A 44 1.97 -14.67 -11.59
CA SER A 44 3.25 -14.48 -12.27
C SER A 44 4.35 -13.78 -11.46
N SER A 45 5.24 -14.58 -10.86
CA SER A 45 6.59 -14.17 -10.47
C SER A 45 7.54 -14.46 -11.63
N ALA A 46 8.00 -13.42 -12.30
CA ALA A 46 9.17 -13.46 -13.18
C ALA A 46 10.01 -12.22 -12.84
N ALA A 47 11.27 -12.27 -12.41
CA ALA A 47 12.29 -13.30 -12.54
C ALA A 47 13.21 -13.34 -11.30
N GLY A 48 13.55 -14.56 -10.89
CA GLY A 48 14.44 -14.88 -9.77
C GLY A 48 13.87 -16.04 -8.96
N THR A 49 14.31 -17.28 -9.22
CA THR A 49 13.82 -18.51 -8.58
C THR A 49 14.19 -18.63 -7.09
N GLY A 50 14.63 -17.54 -6.46
CA GLY A 50 15.11 -17.50 -5.09
C GLY A 50 14.23 -16.61 -4.20
N PRO A 51 14.39 -16.70 -2.87
CA PRO A 51 13.69 -15.84 -1.94
C PRO A 51 13.84 -14.36 -2.29
N TRP A 52 12.74 -13.60 -2.21
CA TRP A 52 12.70 -12.16 -2.51
C TRP A 52 13.77 -11.36 -1.77
N TRP A 53 14.20 -11.83 -0.59
CA TRP A 53 15.15 -11.15 0.28
C TRP A 53 16.63 -11.37 -0.09
N LEU A 54 16.95 -12.31 -0.99
CA LEU A 54 18.34 -12.60 -1.37
C LEU A 54 19.12 -11.38 -1.87
N PRO A 55 18.56 -10.50 -2.73
CA PRO A 55 19.26 -9.28 -3.14
C PRO A 55 19.56 -8.31 -1.99
N GLY A 56 18.91 -8.47 -0.84
CA GLY A 56 19.16 -7.68 0.36
C GLY A 56 20.30 -8.22 1.23
N VAL A 57 20.85 -9.41 0.96
CA VAL A 57 21.96 -9.96 1.73
C VAL A 57 23.25 -9.19 1.39
N VAL A 58 24.01 -8.83 2.43
CA VAL A 58 25.33 -8.20 2.31
C VAL A 58 26.33 -9.12 3.01
N GLY A 59 27.40 -9.50 2.31
CA GLY A 59 28.43 -10.40 2.81
C GLY A 59 28.16 -11.87 2.45
N GLU A 60 28.58 -12.78 3.32
CA GLU A 60 28.41 -14.22 3.14
C GLU A 60 26.94 -14.63 3.11
N LEU A 61 26.62 -15.67 2.31
CA LEU A 61 25.27 -16.20 2.26
C LEU A 61 24.91 -16.85 3.61
N PRO A 62 23.77 -16.48 4.20
CA PRO A 62 23.32 -17.08 5.45
C PRO A 62 22.89 -18.53 5.22
N MET A 63 23.14 -19.39 6.22
CA MET A 63 22.72 -20.80 6.22
C MET A 63 21.20 -20.99 6.39
N GLY A 64 20.44 -19.91 6.54
CA GLY A 64 18.99 -19.90 6.74
C GLY A 64 18.40 -18.51 6.52
N GLU A 65 17.10 -18.36 6.80
CA GLU A 65 16.44 -17.06 6.69
C GLU A 65 17.00 -16.07 7.73
N PRO A 66 17.45 -14.87 7.31
CA PRO A 66 17.93 -13.85 8.24
C PRO A 66 16.83 -13.32 9.18
N ASP A 67 17.25 -12.93 10.39
CA ASP A 67 16.40 -12.29 11.41
C ASP A 67 15.59 -11.08 10.89
N TRP A 68 16.22 -10.25 10.07
CA TRP A 68 15.60 -9.06 9.50
C TRP A 68 14.45 -9.42 8.54
N VAL A 69 14.48 -10.58 7.90
CA VAL A 69 13.41 -11.04 6.99
C VAL A 69 12.19 -11.42 7.80
N SER A 70 12.36 -12.21 8.86
CA SER A 70 11.25 -12.57 9.75
C SER A 70 10.67 -11.32 10.41
N PHE A 71 11.51 -10.38 10.84
CA PHE A 71 11.06 -9.08 11.33
C PHE A 71 10.21 -8.34 10.30
N VAL A 72 10.63 -8.26 9.04
CA VAL A 72 9.86 -7.60 7.96
C VAL A 72 8.52 -8.30 7.71
N ARG A 73 8.49 -9.64 7.72
CA ARG A 73 7.22 -10.38 7.56
C ARG A 73 6.23 -10.04 8.65
N ASP A 74 6.72 -9.96 9.88
CA ASP A 74 5.85 -9.63 10.98
C ASP A 74 5.40 -8.16 10.92
N VAL A 75 6.26 -7.23 10.50
CA VAL A 75 5.87 -5.84 10.22
C VAL A 75 4.73 -5.79 9.18
N ILE A 76 4.82 -6.58 8.12
CA ILE A 76 3.78 -6.68 7.09
C ILE A 76 2.50 -7.30 7.69
N ALA A 77 2.62 -8.34 8.52
CA ALA A 77 1.48 -8.97 9.17
C ALA A 77 0.73 -8.00 10.10
N ASP A 78 1.47 -7.19 10.86
CA ASP A 78 0.95 -6.19 11.79
C ASP A 78 0.38 -4.95 11.08
N ALA A 79 0.75 -4.71 9.81
CA ALA A 79 0.22 -3.60 9.03
C ALA A 79 -1.30 -3.74 8.82
N PRO A 80 -2.04 -2.62 8.79
CA PRO A 80 -3.48 -2.66 8.57
C PRO A 80 -3.78 -3.20 7.16
N PRO A 81 -4.88 -3.98 6.98
CA PRO A 81 -5.27 -4.47 5.65
C PRO A 81 -5.41 -3.33 4.63
N GLU A 82 -6.02 -2.22 5.07
CA GLU A 82 -6.18 -0.99 4.31
C GLU A 82 -5.74 0.19 5.18
N ALA A 83 -4.96 1.11 4.60
CA ALA A 83 -4.48 2.26 5.35
C ALA A 83 -5.51 3.40 5.36
N VAL A 84 -5.83 3.89 6.55
CA VAL A 84 -6.66 5.08 6.72
C VAL A 84 -5.80 6.32 6.57
N VAL A 85 -5.99 7.06 5.48
CA VAL A 85 -5.29 8.31 5.19
C VAL A 85 -6.26 9.48 5.35
N ALA A 86 -5.97 10.33 6.34
CA ALA A 86 -6.78 11.50 6.65
C ALA A 86 -6.80 12.54 5.52
N GLU A 87 -7.88 13.30 5.43
CA GLU A 87 -8.03 14.40 4.46
C GLU A 87 -7.38 15.67 4.99
N LEU A 88 -6.06 15.67 5.03
CA LEU A 88 -5.23 16.79 5.47
C LEU A 88 -4.00 16.93 4.58
N ASP A 89 -3.32 18.06 4.72
CA ASP A 89 -2.06 18.29 4.03
C ASP A 89 -0.90 17.53 4.68
N TYR A 90 -0.03 16.99 3.83
CA TYR A 90 1.13 16.19 4.25
C TYR A 90 2.44 16.90 3.89
N PRO A 91 2.88 17.91 4.66
CA PRO A 91 4.10 18.63 4.36
C PRO A 91 5.35 17.76 4.51
N GLY A 92 6.29 17.93 3.57
CA GLY A 92 7.57 17.23 3.61
C GLY A 92 7.42 15.71 3.54
N LEU A 93 7.82 15.01 4.60
CA LEU A 93 7.83 13.53 4.66
C LEU A 93 6.72 12.96 5.55
N THR A 94 5.79 13.77 6.05
CA THR A 94 4.75 13.32 6.99
C THR A 94 3.82 12.28 6.38
N GLY A 95 3.53 12.36 5.08
CA GLY A 95 2.74 11.32 4.39
C GLY A 95 3.47 9.98 4.33
N PHE A 96 4.77 9.99 3.99
CA PHE A 96 5.58 8.77 3.93
C PHE A 96 5.82 8.12 5.30
N ALA A 97 5.70 8.89 6.38
CA ALA A 97 5.72 8.35 7.74
C ALA A 97 4.64 7.26 7.93
N LEU A 98 3.48 7.39 7.29
CA LEU A 98 2.39 6.39 7.37
C LEU A 98 2.81 5.03 6.80
N VAL A 99 3.56 5.02 5.69
CA VAL A 99 4.00 3.78 5.03
C VAL A 99 4.97 2.98 5.90
N VAL A 100 5.81 3.68 6.67
CA VAL A 100 6.84 3.05 7.52
C VAL A 100 6.41 2.93 8.99
N ALA A 101 5.25 3.45 9.38
CA ALA A 101 4.76 3.40 10.76
C ALA A 101 4.73 1.98 11.35
N PRO A 102 4.34 0.92 10.62
CA PRO A 102 4.35 -0.45 11.14
C PRO A 102 5.72 -0.91 11.68
N PHE A 103 6.84 -0.41 11.13
CA PHE A 103 8.17 -0.70 11.67
C PHE A 103 8.38 -0.12 13.07
N ALA A 104 7.94 1.12 13.28
CA ALA A 104 8.10 1.81 14.55
C ALA A 104 7.17 1.22 15.63
N GLU A 105 5.94 0.87 15.27
CA GLU A 105 5.02 0.17 16.18
C GLU A 105 5.59 -1.18 16.61
N ARG A 106 6.12 -1.96 15.66
CA ARG A 106 6.72 -3.25 15.97
C ARG A 106 7.97 -3.11 16.85
N ALA A 107 8.84 -2.14 16.56
CA ALA A 107 10.01 -1.85 17.38
C ALA A 107 9.61 -1.49 18.82
N ALA A 108 8.61 -0.63 18.98
CA ALA A 108 8.06 -0.26 20.29
C ALA A 108 7.47 -1.47 21.03
N GLY A 109 6.72 -2.34 20.33
CA GLY A 109 6.19 -3.58 20.88
C GLY A 109 7.29 -4.53 21.37
N ARG A 110 8.41 -4.63 20.64
CA ARG A 110 9.59 -5.43 21.06
C ARG A 110 10.25 -4.86 22.32
N LEU A 111 10.31 -3.54 22.48
CA LEU A 111 10.84 -2.92 23.72
C LEU A 111 9.98 -3.23 24.94
N LEU A 112 8.65 -3.28 24.76
CA LEU A 112 7.69 -3.60 25.82
C LEU A 112 7.72 -5.08 26.23
N THR A 113 7.90 -5.97 25.24
CA THR A 113 7.91 -7.43 25.44
C THR A 113 9.31 -8.00 25.70
N SER A 114 10.34 -7.16 25.68
CA SER A 114 11.71 -7.56 25.92
C SER A 114 11.88 -8.14 27.34
N PRO A 115 12.49 -9.33 27.51
CA PRO A 115 12.74 -9.91 28.83
C PRO A 115 13.56 -9.01 29.76
N SER A 116 14.41 -8.18 29.16
CA SER A 116 15.26 -7.21 29.86
C SER A 116 14.49 -6.01 30.43
N ASN A 117 13.23 -5.81 30.04
CA ASN A 117 12.39 -4.71 30.53
C ASN A 117 11.71 -5.09 31.85
N ASN A 118 12.52 -5.09 32.92
CA ASN A 118 12.09 -5.43 34.28
C ASN A 118 11.02 -4.48 34.83
N ALA A 119 11.10 -3.19 34.51
CA ALA A 119 10.17 -2.16 34.99
C ALA A 119 8.75 -2.36 34.42
N VAL A 120 8.63 -2.73 33.15
CA VAL A 120 7.31 -3.05 32.54
C VAL A 120 6.73 -4.31 33.17
N ARG A 121 7.53 -5.37 33.32
CA ARG A 121 7.10 -6.62 33.95
C ARG A 121 6.68 -6.47 35.41
N ALA A 122 7.37 -5.61 36.16
CA ALA A 122 7.07 -5.32 37.55
C ALA A 122 5.88 -4.36 37.70
N GLY A 123 5.32 -3.83 36.61
CA GLY A 123 4.25 -2.83 36.64
C GLY A 123 4.70 -1.46 37.17
N THR A 124 6.00 -1.18 37.23
CA THR A 124 6.57 0.03 37.81
C THR A 124 7.02 1.06 36.76
N ALA A 125 6.76 0.80 35.47
CA ALA A 125 7.14 1.67 34.36
C ALA A 125 6.21 2.90 34.21
N VAL A 126 6.17 3.74 35.25
CA VAL A 126 5.44 5.02 35.22
C VAL A 126 6.11 5.97 34.23
N GLY A 127 5.33 6.62 33.36
CA GLY A 127 5.84 7.58 32.38
C GLY A 127 6.40 6.96 31.09
N LEU A 128 6.24 5.65 30.87
CA LEU A 128 6.74 5.00 29.66
C LEU A 128 5.94 5.35 28.40
N ALA A 129 4.63 5.62 28.53
CA ALA A 129 3.77 5.95 27.40
C ALA A 129 4.24 7.15 26.55
N PRO A 130 4.54 8.34 27.13
CA PRO A 130 5.08 9.46 26.35
C PRO A 130 6.45 9.15 25.75
N VAL A 131 7.32 8.42 26.45
CA VAL A 131 8.64 8.01 25.94
C VAL A 131 8.51 7.09 24.72
N LEU A 132 7.57 6.16 24.73
CA LEU A 132 7.29 5.29 23.58
C LEU A 132 6.70 6.06 22.41
N GLU A 133 5.84 7.04 22.69
CA GLU A 133 5.29 7.91 21.65
C GLU A 133 6.38 8.73 20.97
N ASP A 134 7.28 9.34 21.75
CA ASP A 134 8.43 10.06 21.22
C ASP A 134 9.35 9.12 20.43
N PHE A 135 9.64 7.92 20.95
CA PHE A 135 10.43 6.91 20.26
C PHE A 135 9.82 6.55 18.90
N ARG A 136 8.52 6.22 18.85
CA ARG A 136 7.82 5.93 17.59
C ARG A 136 7.90 7.10 16.63
N SER A 137 7.56 8.29 17.11
CA SER A 137 7.57 9.52 16.32
C SER A 137 8.95 9.80 15.70
N HIS A 138 10.01 9.66 16.49
CA HIS A 138 11.40 9.83 16.03
C HIS A 138 11.84 8.74 15.05
N LEU A 139 11.53 7.48 15.34
CA LEU A 139 11.90 6.36 14.49
C LEU A 139 11.18 6.43 13.14
N THR A 140 9.87 6.69 13.13
CA THR A 140 9.08 6.84 11.90
C THR A 140 9.64 7.96 11.02
N ARG A 141 9.97 9.13 11.57
CA ARG A 141 10.63 10.22 10.81
C ARG A 141 11.98 9.81 10.23
N ARG A 142 12.77 9.01 10.96
CA ARG A 142 14.06 8.51 10.49
C ARG A 142 13.87 7.52 9.35
N LEU A 143 12.97 6.56 9.49
CA LEU A 143 12.67 5.55 8.47
C LEU A 143 12.08 6.19 7.20
N ALA A 144 11.20 7.19 7.35
CA ALA A 144 10.63 7.92 6.22
C ALA A 144 11.71 8.63 5.41
N ARG A 145 12.72 9.21 6.07
CA ARG A 145 13.88 9.81 5.39
C ARG A 145 14.71 8.79 4.61
N LEU A 146 14.90 7.59 5.16
CA LEU A 146 15.61 6.51 4.47
C LEU A 146 14.84 6.01 3.23
N ALA A 147 13.52 5.90 3.33
CA ALA A 147 12.65 5.41 2.26
C ALA A 147 12.26 6.49 1.23
N ALA A 148 12.44 7.78 1.54
CA ALA A 148 11.88 8.89 0.78
C ALA A 148 12.17 8.82 -0.73
N ARG A 149 13.43 8.57 -1.13
CA ARG A 149 13.79 8.50 -2.55
C ARG A 149 13.05 7.38 -3.28
N THR A 150 12.94 6.21 -2.65
CA THR A 150 12.26 5.05 -3.22
C THR A 150 10.74 5.27 -3.27
N LEU A 151 10.16 5.88 -2.24
CA LEU A 151 8.73 6.20 -2.21
C LEU A 151 8.36 7.26 -3.26
N VAL A 152 9.20 8.27 -3.47
CA VAL A 152 9.02 9.25 -4.56
C VAL A 152 9.10 8.58 -5.93
N LEU A 153 10.03 7.63 -6.11
CA LEU A 153 10.13 6.85 -7.34
C LEU A 153 8.86 6.04 -7.60
N GLU A 154 8.35 5.34 -6.58
CA GLU A 154 7.11 4.56 -6.70
C GLU A 154 5.88 5.44 -6.94
N LEU A 155 5.78 6.58 -6.28
CA LEU A 155 4.74 7.58 -6.56
C LEU A 155 4.79 8.03 -8.02
N HIS A 156 5.99 8.33 -8.53
CA HIS A 156 6.16 8.74 -9.93
C HIS A 156 5.76 7.62 -10.91
N LYS A 157 6.16 6.38 -10.64
CA LYS A 157 5.77 5.21 -11.45
C LYS A 157 4.26 4.98 -11.43
N ALA A 158 3.63 5.02 -10.26
CA ALA A 158 2.18 4.85 -10.12
C ALA A 158 1.41 5.94 -10.88
N ARG A 159 1.86 7.19 -10.77
CA ARG A 159 1.29 8.32 -11.51
C ARG A 159 1.43 8.14 -13.03
N ARG A 160 2.61 7.77 -13.52
CA ARG A 160 2.83 7.53 -14.95
C ARG A 160 2.03 6.36 -15.51
N ALA A 161 1.73 5.37 -14.68
CA ALA A 161 0.92 4.22 -15.04
C ALA A 161 -0.59 4.48 -14.93
N GLY A 162 -1.04 5.68 -14.54
CA GLY A 162 -2.46 6.01 -14.38
C GLY A 162 -3.16 5.22 -13.27
N ARG A 163 -2.40 4.72 -12.27
CA ARG A 163 -2.93 3.86 -11.19
C ARG A 163 -3.46 4.62 -9.98
N LEU A 164 -3.34 5.96 -9.97
CA LEU A 164 -3.72 6.80 -8.84
C LEU A 164 -5.05 7.48 -9.12
N ALA A 165 -6.01 7.32 -8.21
CA ALA A 165 -7.28 8.01 -8.22
C ALA A 165 -7.14 9.46 -7.71
N GLY A 166 -8.05 10.33 -8.16
CA GLY A 166 -8.09 11.74 -7.77
C GLY A 166 -7.81 12.71 -8.93
N ASP A 167 -8.49 13.84 -8.88
CA ASP A 167 -8.42 14.88 -9.90
C ASP A 167 -7.16 15.74 -9.69
N GLY A 168 -6.78 15.96 -8.44
CA GLY A 168 -5.62 16.79 -8.04
C GLY A 168 -4.35 16.02 -7.63
N PRO A 169 -3.18 16.68 -7.59
CA PRO A 169 -1.94 16.09 -7.06
C PRO A 169 -2.06 15.59 -5.61
N GLU A 170 -2.76 16.32 -4.75
CA GLU A 170 -2.93 16.01 -3.33
C GLU A 170 -3.80 14.76 -3.12
N GLU A 171 -4.88 14.64 -3.90
CA GLU A 171 -5.75 13.45 -3.90
C GLU A 171 -4.99 12.21 -4.38
N ARG A 172 -4.24 12.33 -5.49
CA ARG A 172 -3.42 11.24 -6.02
C ARG A 172 -2.30 10.84 -5.06
N PHE A 173 -1.74 11.81 -4.33
CA PHE A 173 -0.77 11.52 -3.28
C PHE A 173 -1.40 10.74 -2.13
N ARG A 174 -2.58 11.17 -1.64
CA ARG A 174 -3.32 10.43 -0.61
C ARG A 174 -3.70 9.03 -1.08
N ASP A 175 -4.12 8.87 -2.32
CA ASP A 175 -4.42 7.56 -2.92
C ASP A 175 -3.18 6.66 -2.97
N PHE A 176 -2.03 7.21 -3.37
CA PHE A 176 -0.76 6.50 -3.28
C PHE A 176 -0.44 6.03 -1.85
N LEU A 177 -0.68 6.87 -0.84
CA LEU A 177 -0.47 6.49 0.57
C LEU A 177 -1.42 5.37 1.00
N ARG A 178 -2.71 5.41 0.60
CA ARG A 178 -3.69 4.34 0.91
C ARG A 178 -3.24 3.01 0.32
N LEU A 179 -2.86 3.03 -0.95
CA LEU A 179 -2.41 1.84 -1.68
C LEU A 179 -1.11 1.26 -1.10
N THR A 180 -0.16 2.12 -0.72
CA THR A 180 1.20 1.68 -0.34
C THR A 180 1.32 1.35 1.16
N ALA A 181 0.58 2.06 2.03
CA ALA A 181 0.64 1.82 3.47
C ALA A 181 -0.26 0.66 3.93
N GLY A 182 -1.18 0.19 3.08
CA GLY A 182 -1.92 -1.04 3.33
C GLY A 182 -1.02 -2.28 3.25
N ARG A 183 -1.40 -3.36 3.93
CA ARG A 183 -0.61 -4.59 4.04
C ARG A 183 -0.06 -5.11 2.71
N ASP A 184 -0.92 -5.24 1.71
CA ASP A 184 -0.53 -5.80 0.41
C ASP A 184 0.41 -4.86 -0.35
N GLY A 185 0.16 -3.55 -0.28
CA GLY A 185 1.02 -2.53 -0.87
C GLY A 185 2.39 -2.47 -0.20
N LEU A 186 2.43 -2.55 1.13
CA LEU A 186 3.67 -2.57 1.89
C LEU A 186 4.46 -3.85 1.58
N ALA A 187 3.80 -5.00 1.48
CA ALA A 187 4.42 -6.25 1.08
C ALA A 187 5.01 -6.15 -0.34
N ALA A 188 4.24 -5.64 -1.31
CA ALA A 188 4.72 -5.43 -2.68
C ALA A 188 5.92 -4.47 -2.72
N PHE A 189 5.87 -3.38 -1.95
CA PHE A 189 6.96 -2.42 -1.86
C PHE A 189 8.25 -3.04 -1.28
N LEU A 190 8.17 -3.74 -0.15
CA LEU A 190 9.36 -4.30 0.51
C LEU A 190 9.95 -5.48 -0.27
N THR A 191 9.12 -6.27 -0.94
CA THR A 191 9.58 -7.36 -1.82
C THR A 191 10.24 -6.85 -3.10
N ALA A 192 9.75 -5.73 -3.66
CA ALA A 192 10.38 -5.06 -4.80
C ALA A 192 11.71 -4.37 -4.44
N TYR A 193 11.91 -4.01 -3.17
CA TYR A 193 13.12 -3.33 -2.69
C TYR A 193 13.78 -4.03 -1.49
N PRO A 194 14.37 -5.23 -1.68
CA PRO A 194 14.89 -6.04 -0.57
C PRO A 194 16.01 -5.37 0.23
N VAL A 195 16.87 -4.59 -0.44
CA VAL A 195 17.94 -3.81 0.21
C VAL A 195 17.35 -2.74 1.11
N LEU A 196 16.29 -2.05 0.67
CA LEU A 196 15.61 -1.06 1.49
C LEU A 196 14.93 -1.74 2.68
N ALA A 197 14.23 -2.87 2.45
CA ALA A 197 13.59 -3.63 3.51
C ALA A 197 14.58 -4.00 4.63
N ARG A 198 15.79 -4.47 4.26
CA ARG A 198 16.86 -4.73 5.22
C ARG A 198 17.29 -3.47 5.96
N ILE A 199 17.55 -2.36 5.25
CA ILE A 199 18.00 -1.10 5.88
C ILE A 199 16.97 -0.61 6.90
N LEU A 200 15.69 -0.66 6.56
CA LEU A 200 14.61 -0.27 7.46
C LEU A 200 14.58 -1.18 8.69
N ALA A 201 14.58 -2.50 8.49
CA ALA A 201 14.58 -3.48 9.59
C ALA A 201 15.78 -3.36 10.52
N ARG A 202 16.97 -3.07 10.00
CA ARG A 202 18.20 -2.89 10.80
C ARG A 202 18.27 -1.54 11.52
N THR A 203 17.44 -0.58 11.11
CA THR A 203 17.34 0.73 11.77
C THR A 203 16.26 0.76 12.86
N SER A 204 15.38 -0.23 12.87
CA SER A 204 14.27 -0.41 13.83
C SER A 204 14.68 -1.11 15.12
#